data_AF-A0A075FNT4-F1
#
_entry.id   AF-A0A075FNT4-F1
#
_cell.length_a   1.000
_cell.length_b   1.000
_cell.length_c   1.000
_cell.angle_alpha   90.00
_cell.angle_beta   90.00
_cell.angle_gamma   90.00
#
_symmetry.space_group_name_H-M   'P 1'
#
loop_
_entity.id
_entity.type
_entity.pdbx_description
1 polymer ?
#
loop_
_entity_poly.entity_id
_entity_poly.type
_entity_poly.pdbx_seq_one_letter_code
_entity_poly.pdbx_strand_id
1 'polypeptide(L)'
;MGNQTVLGTPMIFIDEVDGVHGRADYGGGEAIIKILKEPTVPIVLAANTDSSDKMKSIKKAVKTIELKPLSPKLLRLHLNRILQLEGVKIDSDSLAKLVTKSRGDIRSMINFTQARVTGFDPPTEKSFETLDVEEGVNAFYKANSIDEARSILYSLRIDPREKINVFYSSIITSKISVDDMQNFLQVISEADMLYGKIMKTQQWRLLRYLDAILLGLYKKIFLFVIQSIIFHGHFLTGSGGMAQK
;
A
#
# COMPACT_ATOMS: atom_id res chain seq x y z
N MET A 1 -21.50 21.73 10.98
CA MET A 1 -20.65 22.39 9.96
C MET A 1 -21.45 22.42 8.68
N GLY A 2 -21.81 23.62 8.20
CA GLY A 2 -22.75 23.80 7.09
C GLY A 2 -22.13 23.40 5.77
N ASN A 3 -22.79 22.51 5.02
CA ASN A 3 -22.44 22.20 3.64
C ASN A 3 -22.63 23.46 2.80
N GLN A 4 -21.54 24.18 2.54
CA GLN A 4 -21.56 25.31 1.61
C GLN A 4 -21.62 24.76 0.18
N THR A 5 -22.75 24.99 -0.48
CA THR A 5 -22.93 24.72 -1.91
C THR A 5 -22.58 25.98 -2.70
N VAL A 6 -21.52 25.92 -3.51
CA VAL A 6 -21.10 27.04 -4.40
C VAL A 6 -22.18 27.38 -5.45
N LEU A 7 -23.06 26.43 -5.78
CA LEU A 7 -24.12 26.56 -6.79
C LEU A 7 -25.54 26.30 -6.25
N GLY A 8 -25.73 26.27 -4.92
CA GLY A 8 -27.05 26.11 -4.28
C GLY A 8 -27.63 24.68 -4.24
N THR A 9 -27.15 23.75 -5.08
CA THR A 9 -27.60 22.34 -5.06
C THR A 9 -26.47 21.42 -4.61
N PRO A 10 -26.68 20.57 -3.58
CA PRO A 10 -25.69 19.59 -3.15
C PRO A 10 -25.46 18.55 -4.25
N MET A 11 -24.21 18.09 -4.41
CA MET A 11 -23.82 17.00 -5.32
C MET A 11 -23.15 15.90 -4.51
N ILE A 12 -23.41 14.65 -4.88
CA ILE A 12 -22.76 13.47 -4.29
C ILE A 12 -21.68 12.98 -5.25
N PHE A 13 -20.45 12.82 -4.75
CA PHE A 13 -19.38 12.11 -5.45
C PHE A 13 -19.08 10.82 -4.70
N ILE A 14 -19.18 9.68 -5.40
CA ILE A 14 -18.88 8.35 -4.84
C ILE A 14 -17.67 7.82 -5.60
N ASP A 15 -16.53 7.71 -4.91
CA ASP A 15 -15.32 7.10 -5.44
C ASP A 15 -15.32 5.59 -5.24
N GLU A 16 -14.52 4.87 -6.02
CA GLU A 16 -14.31 3.41 -5.92
C GLU A 16 -15.61 2.58 -5.88
N VAL A 17 -16.61 2.96 -6.68
CA VAL A 17 -17.92 2.27 -6.68
C VAL A 17 -17.84 0.81 -7.16
N ASP A 18 -16.73 0.42 -7.79
CA ASP A 18 -16.41 -0.96 -8.14
C ASP A 18 -15.91 -1.80 -6.94
N GLY A 19 -15.39 -1.16 -5.88
CA GLY A 19 -14.90 -1.78 -4.65
C GLY A 19 -15.98 -2.28 -3.69
N VAL A 20 -17.26 -2.02 -3.97
CA VAL A 20 -18.43 -2.34 -3.12
C VAL A 20 -18.76 -3.86 -3.13
N HIS A 21 -17.75 -4.73 -3.24
CA HIS A 21 -17.81 -6.18 -3.15
C HIS A 21 -17.25 -6.73 -1.81
N GLY A 22 -16.56 -5.91 -1.00
CA GLY A 22 -15.83 -6.37 0.19
C GLY A 22 -16.48 -6.03 1.54
N ARG A 23 -16.68 -7.06 2.37
CA ARG A 23 -16.72 -7.06 3.85
C ARG A 23 -17.94 -6.54 4.65
N ALA A 24 -19.06 -6.12 4.05
CA ALA A 24 -20.31 -5.91 4.83
C ALA A 24 -21.63 -5.93 4.05
N ASP A 25 -21.63 -5.67 2.73
CA ASP A 25 -22.85 -5.25 2.05
C ASP A 25 -23.45 -6.30 1.11
N TYR A 26 -24.14 -7.29 1.68
CA TYR A 26 -25.25 -7.95 0.98
C TYR A 26 -26.41 -6.93 0.82
N GLY A 27 -26.25 -5.94 -0.07
CA GLY A 27 -27.33 -4.99 -0.41
C GLY A 27 -26.91 -3.60 -0.91
N GLY A 28 -25.68 -3.15 -0.65
CA GLY A 28 -25.25 -1.78 -0.97
C GLY A 28 -25.26 -1.45 -2.47
N GLY A 29 -25.04 -2.45 -3.33
CA GLY A 29 -25.08 -2.26 -4.77
C GLY A 29 -26.46 -1.99 -5.35
N GLU A 30 -27.46 -2.73 -4.88
CA GLU A 30 -28.84 -2.54 -5.32
C GLU A 30 -29.42 -1.22 -4.78
N ALA A 31 -29.03 -0.83 -3.56
CA ALA A 31 -29.37 0.47 -3.00
C ALA A 31 -28.82 1.63 -3.85
N ILE A 32 -27.56 1.55 -4.26
CA ILE A 32 -26.94 2.54 -5.17
C ILE A 32 -27.73 2.59 -6.49
N ILE A 33 -28.03 1.46 -7.11
CA ILE A 33 -28.81 1.42 -8.37
C ILE A 33 -30.19 2.06 -8.19
N LYS A 34 -30.86 1.83 -7.05
CA LYS A 34 -32.17 2.42 -6.74
C LYS A 34 -32.07 3.94 -6.66
N ILE A 35 -31.06 4.47 -5.97
CA ILE A 35 -30.81 5.92 -5.86
C ILE A 35 -30.48 6.52 -7.23
N LEU A 36 -29.71 5.83 -8.07
CA LEU A 36 -29.31 6.32 -9.39
C LEU A 36 -30.47 6.40 -10.39
N LYS A 37 -31.55 5.63 -10.20
CA LYS A 37 -32.74 5.69 -11.07
C LYS A 37 -33.56 6.96 -10.86
N GLU A 38 -33.64 7.43 -9.61
CA GLU A 38 -34.41 8.63 -9.23
C GLU A 38 -33.57 9.52 -8.30
N PRO A 39 -32.49 10.13 -8.83
CA PRO A 39 -31.58 10.92 -8.00
C PRO A 39 -32.22 12.25 -7.61
N THR A 40 -32.29 12.53 -6.30
CA THR A 40 -32.78 13.82 -5.78
C THR A 40 -31.74 14.93 -5.87
N VAL A 41 -30.48 14.58 -6.13
CA VAL A 41 -29.31 15.47 -6.25
C VAL A 41 -28.40 14.94 -7.34
N PRO A 42 -27.57 15.78 -8.00
CA PRO A 42 -26.57 15.29 -8.94
C PRO A 42 -25.62 14.28 -8.27
N ILE A 43 -25.40 13.13 -8.92
CA ILE A 43 -24.50 12.07 -8.43
C ILE A 43 -23.45 11.80 -9.51
N VAL A 44 -22.17 11.84 -9.11
CA VAL A 44 -21.03 11.46 -9.94
C VAL A 44 -20.37 10.25 -9.30
N LEU A 45 -20.15 9.20 -10.10
CA LEU A 45 -19.51 7.97 -9.68
C LEU A 45 -18.13 7.88 -10.34
N ALA A 46 -17.12 7.50 -9.58
CA ALA A 46 -15.82 7.09 -10.09
C ALA A 46 -15.61 5.60 -9.82
N ALA A 47 -15.08 4.90 -10.82
CA ALA A 47 -14.76 3.49 -10.78
C ALA A 47 -13.45 3.26 -11.53
N ASN A 48 -12.60 2.38 -11.02
CA ASN A 48 -11.37 1.99 -11.72
C ASN A 48 -11.63 0.91 -12.76
N THR A 49 -12.60 0.04 -12.52
CA THR A 49 -12.96 -1.08 -13.38
C THR A 49 -14.48 -1.18 -13.56
N ASP A 50 -14.90 -1.75 -14.68
CA ASP A 50 -16.31 -1.93 -15.04
C ASP A 50 -16.70 -3.39 -15.29
N SER A 51 -15.79 -4.32 -15.00
CA SER A 51 -15.89 -5.73 -15.40
C SER A 51 -16.90 -6.54 -14.60
N SER A 52 -17.27 -6.09 -13.40
CA SER A 52 -18.22 -6.79 -12.54
C SER A 52 -19.67 -6.68 -13.05
N ASP A 53 -20.48 -7.70 -12.80
CA ASP A 53 -21.89 -7.71 -13.21
C ASP A 53 -22.72 -6.59 -12.55
N LYS A 54 -22.30 -6.18 -11.35
CA LYS A 54 -22.83 -5.01 -10.63
C LYS A 54 -22.52 -3.72 -11.36
N MET A 55 -21.29 -3.54 -11.85
CA MET A 55 -20.93 -2.38 -12.67
C MET A 55 -21.69 -2.35 -14.00
N LYS A 56 -21.94 -3.50 -14.63
CA LYS A 56 -22.82 -3.57 -15.82
C LYS A 56 -24.24 -3.07 -15.52
N SER A 57 -24.76 -3.35 -14.32
CA SER A 57 -26.08 -2.88 -13.89
C SER A 57 -26.09 -1.38 -13.58
N ILE A 58 -25.06 -0.85 -12.92
CA ILE A 58 -24.89 0.59 -12.67
C ILE A 58 -24.80 1.36 -13.99
N LYS A 59 -24.02 0.86 -14.96
CA LYS A 59 -23.86 1.46 -16.30
C LYS A 59 -25.18 1.65 -17.06
N LYS A 60 -26.19 0.81 -16.80
CA LYS A 60 -27.52 0.96 -17.42
C LYS A 60 -28.30 2.16 -16.87
N ALA A 61 -27.98 2.62 -15.66
CA ALA A 61 -28.67 3.71 -14.98
C ALA A 61 -27.93 5.06 -15.07
N VAL A 62 -26.70 5.08 -15.58
CA VAL A 62 -25.85 6.29 -15.59
C VAL A 62 -25.28 6.59 -16.98
N LYS A 63 -24.94 7.86 -17.21
CA LYS A 63 -24.14 8.23 -18.38
C LYS A 63 -22.66 7.94 -18.08
N THR A 64 -22.07 7.00 -18.81
CA THR A 64 -20.66 6.64 -18.65
C THR A 64 -19.76 7.62 -19.41
N ILE A 65 -18.71 8.11 -18.75
CA ILE A 65 -17.62 8.87 -19.37
C ILE A 65 -16.34 8.09 -19.12
N GLU A 66 -15.65 7.70 -20.19
CA GLU A 66 -14.39 6.97 -20.08
C GLU A 66 -13.22 7.95 -20.04
N LEU A 67 -12.44 7.91 -18.96
CA LEU A 67 -11.20 8.66 -18.83
C LEU A 67 -10.03 7.81 -19.33
N LYS A 68 -9.35 8.29 -20.36
CA LYS A 68 -8.17 7.62 -20.92
C LYS A 68 -6.90 8.11 -20.24
N PRO A 69 -5.87 7.25 -20.12
CA PRO A 69 -4.54 7.67 -19.68
C PRO A 69 -4.04 8.86 -20.51
N LEU A 70 -3.38 9.80 -19.85
CA LEU A 70 -2.92 11.01 -20.51
C LEU A 70 -1.73 10.71 -21.42
N SER A 71 -1.68 11.41 -22.56
CA SER A 71 -0.55 11.28 -23.47
C SER A 71 0.75 11.76 -22.81
N PRO A 72 1.91 11.16 -23.16
CA PRO A 72 3.21 11.60 -22.64
C PRO A 72 3.48 13.10 -22.88
N LYS A 73 2.96 13.66 -23.97
CA LYS A 73 3.12 15.08 -24.30
C LYS A 73 2.36 15.98 -23.32
N LEU A 74 1.14 15.61 -22.95
CA LEU A 74 0.35 16.35 -21.95
C LEU A 74 0.98 16.22 -20.56
N LEU A 75 1.36 15.01 -20.15
CA LEU A 75 2.07 14.79 -18.89
C LEU A 75 3.33 15.65 -18.79
N ARG A 76 4.16 15.65 -19.84
CA ARG A 76 5.36 16.50 -19.92
C ARG A 76 5.03 17.99 -19.80
N LEU A 77 3.97 18.45 -20.45
CA LEU A 77 3.53 19.85 -20.35
C LEU A 77 3.16 20.21 -18.90
N HIS A 78 2.34 19.38 -18.24
CA HIS A 78 1.92 19.58 -16.86
C HIS A 78 3.11 19.51 -15.88
N LEU A 79 4.00 18.53 -16.05
CA LEU A 79 5.18 18.38 -15.20
C LEU A 79 6.11 19.59 -15.30
N ASN A 80 6.40 20.08 -16.51
CA ASN A 80 7.21 21.28 -16.68
C ASN A 80 6.58 22.50 -15.99
N ARG A 81 5.26 22.65 -16.08
CA ARG A 81 4.55 23.72 -15.38
C ARG A 81 4.69 23.62 -13.86
N ILE A 82 4.54 22.42 -13.30
CA ILE A 82 4.71 22.18 -11.86
C ILE A 82 6.16 22.52 -11.45
N LEU A 83 7.16 22.00 -12.15
CA LEU A 83 8.57 22.25 -11.85
C LEU A 83 8.93 23.75 -11.91
N GLN A 84 8.35 24.49 -12.85
CA GLN A 84 8.52 25.94 -12.94
C GLN A 84 7.92 26.68 -11.74
N LEU A 85 6.72 26.29 -11.31
CA LEU A 85 6.05 26.90 -10.15
C LEU A 85 6.79 26.60 -8.84
N GLU A 86 7.34 25.40 -8.71
CA GLU A 86 8.12 24.97 -7.55
C GLU A 86 9.59 25.43 -7.59
N GLY A 87 10.03 26.07 -8.68
CA GLY A 87 11.42 26.52 -8.84
C GLY A 87 12.46 25.39 -8.93
N VAL A 88 12.03 24.17 -9.26
CA VAL A 88 12.87 22.96 -9.29
C VAL A 88 13.38 22.68 -10.70
N LYS A 89 14.65 22.27 -10.81
CA LYS A 89 15.25 21.84 -12.09
C LYS A 89 15.49 20.33 -12.09
N ILE A 90 15.02 19.67 -13.13
CA ILE A 90 15.27 18.26 -13.42
C ILE A 90 15.84 18.16 -14.84
N ASP A 91 16.81 17.28 -15.06
CA ASP A 91 17.38 17.05 -16.38
C ASP A 91 16.36 16.39 -17.34
N SER A 92 16.56 16.58 -18.64
CA SER A 92 15.59 16.15 -19.65
C SER A 92 15.40 14.63 -19.73
N ASP A 93 16.44 13.85 -19.41
CA ASP A 93 16.39 12.39 -19.42
C ASP A 93 15.57 11.87 -18.23
N SER A 94 15.83 12.38 -17.02
CA SER A 94 15.02 12.11 -15.83
C SER A 94 13.56 12.50 -16.03
N LEU A 95 13.28 13.64 -16.67
CA LEU A 95 11.92 14.07 -16.97
C LEU A 95 11.21 13.07 -17.91
N ALA A 96 11.89 12.63 -18.97
CA ALA A 96 11.35 11.62 -19.88
C ALA A 96 11.08 10.28 -19.19
N LYS A 97 11.97 9.86 -18.27
CA LYS A 97 11.80 8.67 -17.44
C LYS A 97 10.59 8.78 -16.52
N LEU A 98 10.40 9.93 -15.85
CA LEU A 98 9.26 10.17 -14.96
C LEU A 98 7.92 10.10 -15.73
N VAL A 99 7.85 10.76 -16.89
CA VAL A 99 6.67 10.71 -17.76
C VAL A 99 6.38 9.28 -18.21
N THR A 100 7.40 8.53 -18.63
CA THR A 100 7.23 7.14 -19.08
C THR A 100 6.79 6.22 -17.94
N LYS A 101 7.41 6.35 -16.76
CA LYS A 101 7.10 5.55 -15.56
C LYS A 101 5.68 5.78 -15.06
N SER A 102 5.14 6.98 -15.23
CA SER A 102 3.78 7.34 -14.81
C SER A 102 2.66 6.65 -15.60
N ARG A 103 2.94 6.11 -16.79
CA ARG A 103 1.97 5.39 -17.64
C ARG A 103 0.65 6.15 -17.88
N GLY A 104 0.70 7.48 -17.96
CA GLY A 104 -0.49 8.31 -18.20
C GLY A 104 -1.23 8.78 -16.94
N ASP A 105 -0.75 8.42 -15.75
CA ASP A 105 -1.29 8.85 -14.45
C ASP A 105 -0.53 10.07 -13.90
N ILE A 106 -1.23 11.20 -13.77
CA ILE A 106 -0.67 12.44 -13.21
C ILE A 106 -0.31 12.29 -11.73
N ARG A 107 -1.14 11.64 -10.91
CA ARG A 107 -0.89 11.49 -9.46
C ARG A 107 0.40 10.71 -9.25
N SER A 108 0.55 9.59 -9.96
CA SER A 108 1.79 8.81 -9.96
C SER A 108 3.00 9.62 -10.44
N MET A 109 2.86 10.40 -11.52
CA MET A 109 3.92 11.28 -12.04
C MET A 109 4.39 12.31 -11.00
N ILE A 110 3.45 12.97 -10.32
CA ILE A 110 3.75 13.98 -9.28
C ILE A 110 4.49 13.32 -8.12
N ASN A 111 4.00 12.17 -7.63
CA ASN A 111 4.62 11.46 -6.53
C ASN A 111 6.05 11.02 -6.86
N PHE A 112 6.29 10.44 -8.05
CA PHE A 112 7.65 10.08 -8.48
C PHE A 112 8.56 11.29 -8.63
N THR A 113 8.02 12.43 -9.06
CA THR A 113 8.79 13.67 -9.19
C THR A 113 9.19 14.19 -7.81
N GLN A 114 8.25 14.26 -6.87
CA GLN A 114 8.52 14.66 -5.50
C GLN A 114 9.52 13.73 -4.83
N ALA A 115 9.40 12.40 -5.03
CA ALA A 115 10.37 11.40 -4.58
C ALA A 115 11.79 11.72 -5.04
N ARG A 116 11.90 12.04 -6.34
CA ARG A 116 13.19 12.31 -6.98
C ARG A 116 13.84 13.60 -6.52
N VAL A 117 13.03 14.63 -6.26
CA VAL A 117 13.48 15.98 -5.91
C VAL A 117 13.85 16.10 -4.44
N THR A 118 13.03 15.52 -3.57
CA THR A 118 13.21 15.62 -2.10
C THR A 118 14.10 14.51 -1.55
N GLY A 119 14.36 13.45 -2.32
CA GLY A 119 14.99 12.22 -1.82
C GLY A 119 14.10 11.42 -0.88
N PHE A 120 12.86 11.89 -0.66
CA PHE A 120 11.85 11.28 0.19
C PHE A 120 10.73 10.78 -0.72
N ASP A 121 10.55 9.46 -0.83
CA ASP A 121 9.43 8.89 -1.57
C ASP A 121 8.14 9.26 -0.83
N PRO A 122 7.35 10.24 -1.32
CA PRO A 122 6.11 10.60 -0.65
C PRO A 122 5.25 9.35 -0.67
N PRO A 123 4.66 8.97 0.46
CA PRO A 123 4.12 7.64 0.49
C PRO A 123 2.89 7.61 -0.45
N THR A 124 2.97 6.82 -1.50
CA THR A 124 1.83 6.34 -2.28
C THR A 124 0.97 5.43 -1.40
N GLU A 125 -0.29 5.16 -1.73
CA GLU A 125 -1.12 4.20 -0.96
C GLU A 125 -0.40 2.88 -0.73
N LYS A 126 0.28 2.35 -1.76
CA LYS A 126 1.10 1.15 -1.63
C LYS A 126 2.31 1.33 -0.72
N SER A 127 2.99 2.48 -0.76
CA SER A 127 4.15 2.70 0.11
C SER A 127 3.77 3.11 1.54
N PHE A 128 2.62 3.76 1.75
CA PHE A 128 1.99 3.95 3.07
C PHE A 128 1.63 2.60 3.67
N GLU A 129 0.98 1.73 2.89
CA GLU A 129 0.68 0.35 3.32
C GLU A 129 1.96 -0.41 3.63
N THR A 130 3.00 -0.37 2.78
CA THR A 130 4.25 -1.11 3.09
C THR A 130 5.02 -0.53 4.28
N LEU A 131 5.05 0.80 4.48
CA LEU A 131 5.71 1.42 5.63
C LEU A 131 4.99 1.10 6.95
N ASP A 132 3.66 1.19 6.98
CA ASP A 132 2.82 0.81 8.14
C ASP A 132 2.97 -0.69 8.46
N VAL A 133 3.14 -1.52 7.44
CA VAL A 133 3.29 -2.97 7.57
C VAL A 133 4.67 -3.37 8.09
N GLU A 134 5.74 -2.75 7.60
CA GLU A 134 7.09 -2.99 8.13
C GLU A 134 7.22 -2.48 9.56
N GLU A 135 6.66 -1.31 9.87
CA GLU A 135 6.59 -0.78 11.24
C GLU A 135 5.78 -1.70 12.17
N GLY A 136 4.63 -2.20 11.71
CA GLY A 136 3.79 -3.11 12.50
C GLY A 136 4.44 -4.48 12.75
N VAL A 137 5.19 -5.02 11.78
CA VAL A 137 5.96 -6.26 11.96
C VAL A 137 7.13 -6.04 12.93
N ASN A 138 7.82 -4.91 12.81
CA ASN A 138 8.86 -4.53 13.77
C ASN A 138 8.29 -4.34 15.18
N ALA A 139 7.11 -3.72 15.30
CA ALA A 139 6.40 -3.57 16.58
C ALA A 139 5.98 -4.92 17.15
N PHE A 140 5.53 -5.86 16.32
CA PHE A 140 5.18 -7.23 16.72
C PHE A 140 6.37 -7.95 17.38
N TYR A 141 7.56 -7.89 16.77
CA TYR A 141 8.77 -8.50 17.34
C TYR A 141 9.32 -7.76 18.57
N LYS A 142 9.02 -6.45 18.72
CA LYS A 142 9.43 -5.64 19.88
C LYS A 142 8.43 -5.67 21.04
N ALA A 143 7.29 -6.32 20.88
CA ALA A 143 6.23 -6.34 21.89
C ALA A 143 6.71 -6.96 23.22
N ASN A 144 6.37 -6.31 24.33
CA ASN A 144 6.80 -6.68 25.68
C ASN A 144 6.02 -7.89 26.25
N SER A 145 4.86 -8.18 25.65
CA SER A 145 3.99 -9.29 26.01
C SER A 145 3.36 -9.94 24.79
N ILE A 146 2.93 -11.19 24.95
CA ILE A 146 2.19 -11.92 23.92
C ILE A 146 0.85 -11.26 23.59
N ASP A 147 0.22 -10.59 24.57
CA ASP A 147 -1.04 -9.88 24.38
C ASP A 147 -0.85 -8.59 23.56
N GLU A 148 0.25 -7.88 23.78
CA GLU A 148 0.66 -6.73 22.96
C GLU A 148 0.99 -7.17 21.53
N ALA A 149 1.76 -8.24 21.36
CA ALA A 149 2.06 -8.82 20.04
C ALA A 149 0.78 -9.22 19.30
N ARG A 150 -0.17 -9.85 20.00
CA ARG A 150 -1.49 -10.22 19.45
C ARG A 150 -2.28 -8.99 19.02
N SER A 151 -2.31 -7.93 19.83
CA SER A 151 -3.00 -6.69 19.48
C SER A 151 -2.44 -6.04 18.22
N ILE A 152 -1.10 -5.99 18.10
CA ILE A 152 -0.41 -5.47 16.92
C ILE A 152 -0.74 -6.32 15.69
N LEU A 153 -0.62 -7.64 15.81
CA LEU A 153 -0.92 -8.57 14.72
C LEU A 153 -2.37 -8.43 14.22
N TYR A 154 -3.34 -8.26 15.10
CA TYR A 154 -4.75 -8.06 14.74
C TYR A 154 -5.02 -6.67 14.13
N SER A 155 -4.23 -5.66 14.48
CA SER A 155 -4.36 -4.31 13.91
C SER A 155 -3.80 -4.18 12.49
N LEU A 156 -2.90 -5.09 12.07
CA LEU A 156 -2.35 -5.13 10.71
C LEU A 156 -3.46 -5.41 9.67
N ARG A 157 -3.92 -4.36 8.98
CA ARG A 157 -4.98 -4.42 7.95
C ARG A 157 -4.43 -4.77 6.57
N ILE A 158 -3.77 -5.92 6.47
CA ILE A 158 -3.20 -6.43 5.21
C ILE A 158 -3.91 -7.68 4.69
N ASP A 159 -3.83 -7.89 3.38
CA ASP A 159 -4.30 -9.11 2.73
C ASP A 159 -3.63 -10.34 3.38
N PRO A 160 -4.36 -11.45 3.63
CA PRO A 160 -3.81 -12.63 4.28
C PRO A 160 -2.57 -13.21 3.61
N ARG A 161 -2.49 -13.19 2.28
CA ARG A 161 -1.33 -13.68 1.53
C ARG A 161 -0.13 -12.77 1.76
N GLU A 162 -0.38 -11.47 1.69
CA GLU A 162 0.67 -10.48 1.91
C GLU A 162 1.18 -10.51 3.36
N LYS A 163 0.29 -10.72 4.33
CA LYS A 163 0.64 -10.95 5.73
C LYS A 163 1.65 -12.07 5.90
N ILE A 164 1.40 -13.23 5.28
CA ILE A 164 2.33 -14.38 5.31
C ILE A 164 3.67 -14.01 4.67
N ASN A 165 3.65 -13.36 3.50
CA ASN A 165 4.85 -12.98 2.75
C ASN A 165 5.75 -12.01 3.53
N VAL A 166 5.15 -11.02 4.19
CA VAL A 166 5.90 -10.00 4.94
C VAL A 166 6.58 -10.63 6.16
N PHE A 167 5.87 -11.47 6.92
CA PHE A 167 6.49 -12.20 8.04
C PHE A 167 7.58 -13.17 7.56
N TYR A 168 7.36 -13.89 6.46
CA TYR A 168 8.39 -14.72 5.83
C TYR A 168 9.63 -13.90 5.47
N SER A 169 9.44 -12.75 4.81
CA SER A 169 10.52 -11.84 4.40
C SER A 169 11.28 -11.30 5.62
N SER A 170 10.58 -10.97 6.70
CA SER A 170 11.19 -10.55 7.96
C SER A 170 12.07 -11.66 8.57
N ILE A 171 11.61 -12.90 8.57
CA ILE A 171 12.37 -14.05 9.11
C ILE A 171 13.66 -14.26 8.31
N ILE A 172 13.59 -14.33 6.97
CA ILE A 172 14.77 -14.62 6.13
C ILE A 172 15.81 -13.49 6.13
N THR A 173 15.40 -12.25 6.41
CA THR A 173 16.30 -11.10 6.48
C THR A 173 16.85 -10.85 7.89
N SER A 174 16.25 -11.47 8.91
CA SER A 174 16.69 -11.36 10.30
C SER A 174 17.92 -12.23 10.61
N LYS A 175 18.76 -11.75 11.53
CA LYS A 175 19.89 -12.53 12.08
C LYS A 175 19.43 -13.32 13.30
N ILE A 176 18.77 -14.45 13.07
CA ILE A 176 18.28 -15.37 14.12
C ILE A 176 19.04 -16.70 14.11
N SER A 177 18.92 -17.46 15.20
CA SER A 177 19.53 -18.79 15.30
C SER A 177 18.94 -19.77 14.28
N VAL A 178 19.69 -20.82 13.93
CA VAL A 178 19.21 -21.86 13.01
C VAL A 178 17.95 -22.55 13.57
N ASP A 179 17.94 -22.83 14.88
CA ASP A 179 16.79 -23.45 15.56
C ASP A 179 15.54 -22.54 15.52
N ASP A 180 15.71 -21.24 15.72
CA ASP A 180 14.59 -20.28 15.65
C ASP A 180 14.07 -20.09 14.22
N MET A 181 14.99 -20.07 13.25
CA MET A 181 14.61 -20.02 11.84
C MET A 181 13.78 -21.25 11.44
N GLN A 182 14.18 -22.44 11.88
CA GLN A 182 13.41 -23.67 11.62
C GLN A 182 12.01 -23.60 12.22
N ASN A 183 11.89 -23.17 13.49
CA ASN A 183 10.60 -23.03 14.16
C ASN A 183 9.71 -22.00 13.46
N PHE A 184 10.26 -20.83 13.08
CA PHE A 184 9.48 -19.78 12.41
C PHE A 184 9.06 -20.17 11.00
N LEU A 185 9.93 -20.85 10.24
CA LEU A 185 9.56 -21.35 8.91
C LEU A 185 8.47 -22.43 8.97
N GLN A 186 8.45 -23.25 10.03
CA GLN A 186 7.38 -24.20 10.28
C GLN A 186 6.03 -23.48 10.50
N VAL A 187 6.01 -22.42 11.31
CA VAL A 187 4.82 -21.58 11.54
C VAL A 187 4.33 -20.93 10.24
N ILE A 188 5.24 -20.39 9.42
CA ILE A 188 4.89 -19.83 8.10
C ILE A 188 4.32 -20.90 7.17
N SER A 189 4.88 -22.11 7.18
CA SER A 189 4.39 -23.22 6.36
C SER A 189 2.95 -23.61 6.74
N GLU A 190 2.64 -23.65 8.04
CA GLU A 190 1.29 -23.91 8.53
C GLU A 190 0.30 -22.81 8.13
N ALA A 191 0.72 -21.55 8.20
CA ALA A 191 -0.08 -20.40 7.76
C ALA A 191 -0.37 -20.45 6.25
N ASP A 192 0.64 -20.75 5.43
CA ASP A 192 0.49 -20.88 3.96
C ASP A 192 -0.41 -22.06 3.57
N MET A 193 -0.26 -23.21 4.25
CA MET A 193 -1.13 -24.38 4.05
C MET A 193 -2.60 -24.08 4.41
N LEU A 194 -2.83 -23.36 5.51
CA LEU A 194 -4.17 -22.88 5.88
C LEU A 194 -4.74 -21.98 4.78
N TYR A 195 -3.95 -21.01 4.32
CA TYR A 195 -4.38 -20.08 3.27
C TYR A 195 -4.67 -20.81 1.95
N GLY A 196 -3.81 -21.74 1.54
CA GLY A 196 -4.02 -22.60 0.38
C GLY A 196 -5.30 -23.43 0.48
N LYS A 197 -5.64 -23.95 1.67
CA LYS A 197 -6.91 -24.64 1.93
C LYS A 197 -8.10 -23.70 1.78
N ILE A 198 -8.01 -22.47 2.31
CA ILE A 198 -9.06 -21.44 2.16
C ILE A 198 -9.30 -21.14 0.68
N MET A 199 -8.24 -20.90 -0.09
CA MET A 199 -8.35 -20.60 -1.52
C MET A 199 -9.02 -21.74 -2.30
N LYS A 200 -8.68 -23.00 -2.00
CA LYS A 200 -9.25 -24.18 -2.67
C LYS A 200 -10.70 -24.45 -2.28
N THR A 201 -11.07 -24.25 -1.01
CA THR A 201 -12.38 -24.64 -0.47
C THR A 201 -13.37 -23.49 -0.32
N GLN A 202 -12.90 -22.24 -0.49
CA GLN A 202 -13.64 -21.00 -0.25
C GLN A 202 -14.21 -20.86 1.18
N GLN A 203 -13.67 -21.62 2.14
CA GLN A 203 -14.09 -21.59 3.55
C GLN A 203 -13.42 -20.44 4.32
N TRP A 204 -13.81 -19.20 4.00
CA TRP A 204 -13.24 -17.98 4.60
C TRP A 204 -13.34 -17.90 6.14
N ARG A 205 -14.26 -18.65 6.76
CA ARG A 205 -14.33 -18.78 8.23
C ARG A 205 -13.03 -19.29 8.86
N LEU A 206 -12.24 -20.06 8.12
CA LEU A 206 -10.94 -20.57 8.59
C LEU A 206 -9.89 -19.46 8.73
N LEU A 207 -10.10 -18.28 8.13
CA LEU A 207 -9.17 -17.16 8.22
C LEU A 207 -8.94 -16.70 9.67
N ARG A 208 -9.92 -16.90 10.56
CA ARG A 208 -9.79 -16.59 11.99
C ARG A 208 -8.63 -17.31 12.70
N TYR A 209 -8.12 -18.38 12.11
CA TYR A 209 -6.99 -19.14 12.65
C TYR A 209 -5.64 -18.62 12.17
N LEU A 210 -5.60 -17.80 11.10
CA LEU A 210 -4.35 -17.32 10.52
C LEU A 210 -3.53 -16.54 11.54
N ASP A 211 -4.14 -15.55 12.19
CA ASP A 211 -3.42 -14.73 13.16
C ASP A 211 -3.04 -15.55 14.41
N ALA A 212 -3.79 -16.59 14.77
CA ALA A 212 -3.43 -17.49 15.86
C ALA A 212 -2.18 -18.34 15.53
N ILE A 213 -2.05 -18.78 14.27
CA ILE A 213 -0.85 -19.48 13.78
C ILE A 213 0.32 -18.49 13.74
N LEU A 214 0.15 -17.32 13.14
CA LEU A 214 1.19 -16.30 13.02
C LEU A 214 1.67 -15.76 14.38
N LEU A 215 0.82 -15.80 15.42
CA LEU A 215 1.24 -15.49 16.79
C LEU A 215 2.34 -16.43 17.30
N GLY A 216 2.47 -17.64 16.73
CA GLY A 216 3.59 -18.55 16.98
C GLY A 216 4.96 -18.02 16.58
N LEU A 217 5.02 -16.93 15.79
CA LEU A 217 6.26 -16.20 15.49
C LEU A 217 6.72 -15.31 16.64
N TYR A 218 5.86 -15.06 17.64
CA TYR A 218 6.25 -14.30 18.81
C TYR A 218 7.15 -15.14 19.70
N LYS A 219 8.42 -14.73 19.81
CA LYS A 219 9.34 -15.23 20.83
C LYS A 219 9.89 -14.05 21.60
N LYS A 220 9.76 -14.08 22.93
CA LYS A 220 10.40 -13.12 23.82
C LYS A 220 11.91 -13.39 23.84
N ILE A 221 12.60 -13.03 22.77
CA ILE A 221 14.06 -12.98 22.71
C ILE A 221 14.48 -11.54 22.96
N PHE A 222 15.42 -11.37 23.88
CA PHE A 222 16.17 -10.13 24.12
C PHE A 222 16.95 -9.76 22.85
N LEU A 223 16.30 -9.15 21.87
CA LEU A 223 16.94 -8.69 20.64
C LEU A 223 17.60 -7.34 20.90
N PHE A 224 18.82 -7.41 21.44
CA PHE A 224 19.83 -6.41 21.11
C PHE A 224 20.13 -6.51 19.59
N VAL A 225 20.47 -5.36 19.00
CA VAL A 225 20.92 -5.14 17.61
C VAL A 225 19.80 -4.82 16.59
N ILE A 226 19.32 -3.56 16.64
CA ILE A 226 19.23 -2.74 15.43
C ILE A 226 20.06 -1.48 15.67
N GLN A 227 21.36 -1.58 15.47
CA GLN A 227 22.20 -0.46 15.05
C GLN A 227 23.38 -1.06 14.29
N SER A 228 23.33 -1.02 12.95
CA SER A 228 24.47 -0.84 12.05
C SER A 228 24.04 -1.06 10.60
N ILE A 229 23.21 -0.16 10.06
CA ILE A 229 23.22 0.19 8.63
C ILE A 229 22.92 1.70 8.50
N ILE A 230 23.62 2.55 9.27
CA ILE A 230 23.81 3.97 8.94
C ILE A 230 25.21 4.30 9.45
N PHE A 231 26.07 4.84 8.58
CA PHE A 231 27.52 5.06 8.75
C PHE A 231 28.40 3.79 8.66
N HIS A 232 28.83 3.44 7.44
CA HIS A 232 30.26 3.32 7.10
C HIS A 232 30.36 3.22 5.57
N GLY A 233 30.31 4.38 4.94
CA GLY A 233 30.53 4.52 3.51
C GLY A 233 31.06 5.92 3.25
N HIS A 234 32.20 6.27 3.84
CA HIS A 234 33.10 7.32 3.35
C HIS A 234 34.38 7.35 4.21
N PHE A 235 35.52 7.57 3.55
CA PHE A 235 36.88 7.79 4.07
C PHE A 235 37.74 6.57 4.44
N LEU A 236 38.40 6.01 3.42
CA LEU A 236 39.82 5.64 3.52
C LEU A 236 40.54 6.05 2.23
N THR A 237 41.05 7.29 2.19
CA THR A 237 42.20 7.67 1.34
C THR A 237 43.09 8.60 2.15
N GLY A 238 44.34 8.19 2.38
CA GLY A 238 45.46 9.12 2.59
C GLY A 238 46.15 9.12 3.95
N SER A 239 47.41 8.70 3.91
CA SER A 239 48.55 9.09 4.77
C SER A 239 48.84 8.31 6.07
N GLY A 240 49.85 7.44 5.95
CA GLY A 240 50.88 7.18 6.95
C GLY A 240 52.14 6.83 6.15
N GLY A 241 53.32 7.41 6.35
CA GLY A 241 53.86 8.04 7.55
C GLY A 241 55.23 7.42 7.78
N MET A 242 56.26 8.17 7.38
CA MET A 242 57.69 8.03 7.71
C MET A 242 58.03 7.12 8.89
N ALA A 243 58.97 6.19 8.68
CA ALA A 243 59.77 5.57 9.72
C ALA A 243 61.16 6.23 9.77
N GLN A 244 61.51 6.81 10.93
CA GLN A 244 62.88 7.11 11.35
C GLN A 244 63.12 6.46 12.72
N LYS A 245 63.95 5.40 12.74
CA LYS A 245 65.17 5.24 13.54
C LYS A 245 65.66 3.80 13.45
#